data_AF-A0A925DIW2-F1
#
_entry.id   AF-A0A925DIW2-F1
#
_cell.length_a   1.000
_cell.length_b   1.000
_cell.length_c   1.000
_cell.angle_alpha   90.00
_cell.angle_beta   90.00
_cell.angle_gamma   90.00
#
_symmetry.space_group_name_H-M   'P 1'
#
loop_
_entity.id
_entity.type
_entity.pdbx_description
1 polymer ?
#
loop_
_entity_poly.entity_id
_entity_poly.type
_entity_poly.pdbx_seq_one_letter_code
_entity_poly.pdbx_strand_id
1 'polypeptide(L)'
;HVDHTEHDVDVLVSEWGLADLRGLAPRERAPLIIDNCAHPDYRAELHAYYAEACQRGGHTPHVLEKALSWHTRYNTTKTMQPAKEA
;
A
#
# COMPACT_ATOMS: atom_id res chain seq x y z
N HIS A 1 -11.20 0.23 6.79
CA HIS A 1 -12.12 1.35 7.10
C HIS A 1 -11.42 2.63 6.66
N VAL A 2 -12.16 3.65 6.24
CA VAL A 2 -11.60 4.92 5.79
C VAL A 2 -12.26 6.01 6.62
N ASP A 3 -11.50 6.59 7.54
CA ASP A 3 -11.93 7.73 8.36
C ASP A 3 -11.67 9.05 7.62
N HIS A 4 -10.50 9.15 7.00
CA HIS A 4 -10.05 10.32 6.22
C HIS A 4 -9.80 9.88 4.79
N THR A 5 -10.39 10.60 3.84
CA THR A 5 -10.18 10.28 2.43
C THR A 5 -8.80 10.77 1.98
N GLU A 6 -8.39 10.37 0.79
CA GLU A 6 -7.11 10.81 0.22
C GLU A 6 -7.02 12.34 0.10
N HIS A 7 -8.17 13.01 -0.05
CA HIS A 7 -8.26 14.47 -0.23
C HIS A 7 -7.97 15.24 1.06
N ASP A 8 -8.01 14.56 2.22
CA ASP A 8 -7.85 15.15 3.54
C ASP A 8 -6.44 14.91 4.12
N VAL A 9 -5.52 14.33 3.33
CA VAL A 9 -4.18 13.94 3.78
C VAL A 9 -3.11 14.44 2.81
N ASP A 10 -2.36 15.46 3.25
CA ASP A 10 -1.27 16.06 2.48
C ASP A 10 0.07 15.35 2.65
N VAL A 11 0.41 14.90 3.86
CA VAL A 11 1.75 14.38 4.19
C VAL A 11 1.63 13.14 5.08
N LEU A 12 2.44 12.12 4.78
CA LEU A 12 2.62 10.93 5.62
C LEU A 12 4.07 10.84 6.09
N VAL A 13 4.28 10.41 7.34
CA VAL A 13 5.60 10.27 7.97
C VAL A 13 5.68 8.95 8.73
N SER A 14 6.80 8.23 8.59
CA SER A 14 7.19 7.10 9.43
C SER A 14 8.68 7.22 9.81
N GLU A 15 9.20 6.25 10.56
CA GLU A 15 10.64 6.16 10.86
C GLU A 15 11.51 5.93 9.61
N TRP A 16 10.89 5.51 8.50
CA TRP A 16 11.58 5.22 7.24
C TRP A 16 11.64 6.41 6.28
N GLY A 17 10.90 7.49 6.56
CA GLY A 17 10.89 8.69 5.73
C GLY A 17 9.57 9.46 5.73
N LEU A 18 9.45 10.35 4.75
CA LEU A 18 8.33 11.28 4.55
C LEU A 18 7.83 11.19 3.10
N ALA A 19 6.52 11.14 2.93
CA ALA A 19 5.86 11.25 1.62
C ALA A 19 4.97 12.50 1.59
N ASP A 20 5.33 13.46 0.74
CA ASP A 20 4.54 14.65 0.44
C ASP A 20 3.62 14.37 -0.75
N LEU A 21 2.31 14.38 -0.52
CA LEU A 21 1.28 13.93 -1.45
C LEU A 21 0.59 15.08 -2.19
N ARG A 22 0.98 16.33 -1.92
CA ARG A 22 0.31 17.52 -2.47
C ARG A 22 0.41 17.55 -3.98
N GLY A 23 -0.74 17.70 -4.65
CA GLY A 23 -0.83 17.81 -6.11
C GLY A 23 -0.58 16.50 -6.87
N LEU A 24 -0.46 15.36 -6.19
CA LEU A 24 -0.20 14.07 -6.81
C LEU A 24 -1.48 13.27 -7.07
N ALA A 25 -1.58 12.64 -8.22
CA ALA A 25 -2.63 11.67 -8.54
C ALA A 25 -2.43 10.36 -7.74
N PRO A 26 -3.47 9.52 -7.57
CA PRO A 26 -3.35 8.25 -6.83
C PRO A 26 -2.20 7.33 -7.29
N ARG A 27 -1.94 7.28 -8.60
CA ARG A 27 -0.84 6.50 -9.20
C ARG A 27 0.56 7.07 -8.94
N GLU A 28 0.66 8.34 -8.56
CA GLU A 28 1.91 8.98 -8.15
C GLU A 28 2.11 8.88 -6.63
N ARG A 29 1.01 8.95 -5.87
CA ARG A 29 1.01 8.79 -4.41
C ARG A 29 1.44 7.40 -3.97
N ALA A 30 0.90 6.36 -4.60
CA ALA A 30 1.15 4.97 -4.21
C ALA A 30 2.65 4.61 -4.16
N PRO A 31 3.45 4.74 -5.23
CA PRO A 31 4.87 4.44 -5.18
C PRO A 31 5.63 5.34 -4.19
N LEU A 32 5.30 6.63 -4.10
CA LEU A 32 5.94 7.55 -3.16
C LEU A 32 5.74 7.13 -1.70
N ILE A 33 4.54 6.70 -1.33
CA ILE A 33 4.23 6.18 0.01
C ILE A 33 4.98 4.87 0.26
N ILE A 34 4.99 3.95 -0.71
CA ILE A 34 5.68 2.66 -0.57
C ILE A 34 7.18 2.87 -0.36
N ASP A 35 7.80 3.75 -1.15
CA ASP A 35 9.25 3.95 -1.12
C ASP A 35 9.73 4.72 0.11
N ASN A 36 8.95 5.70 0.58
CA ASN A 36 9.38 6.59 1.67
C ASN A 36 8.81 6.23 3.04
N CYS A 37 7.63 5.61 3.14
CA CYS A 37 6.97 5.42 4.43
C CYS A 37 6.81 3.95 4.84
N ALA A 38 6.72 3.01 3.90
CA ALA A 38 6.53 1.61 4.24
C ALA A 38 7.80 0.97 4.83
N HIS A 39 7.62 0.07 5.79
CA HIS A 39 8.71 -0.71 6.39
C HIS A 39 9.36 -1.62 5.32
N PRO A 40 10.71 -1.76 5.30
CA PRO A 40 11.44 -2.50 4.27
C PRO A 40 10.90 -3.91 3.98
N ASP A 41 10.55 -4.68 5.02
CA ASP A 41 9.98 -6.02 4.89
C ASP A 41 8.69 -6.10 4.05
N TYR A 42 7.95 -4.99 3.90
CA TYR A 42 6.66 -4.97 3.21
C TYR A 42 6.71 -4.28 1.83
N ARG A 43 7.77 -3.53 1.52
CA ARG A 43 7.87 -2.76 0.26
C ARG A 43 7.73 -3.64 -0.98
N ALA A 44 8.37 -4.81 -0.97
CA ALA A 44 8.36 -5.73 -2.09
C ALA A 44 6.95 -6.22 -2.43
N GLU A 45 6.16 -6.67 -1.44
CA GLU A 45 4.78 -7.11 -1.69
C GLU A 45 3.84 -5.94 -2.02
N LEU A 46 4.04 -4.75 -1.44
CA LEU A 46 3.26 -3.57 -1.80
C LEU A 46 3.46 -3.18 -3.27
N HIS A 47 4.71 -3.16 -3.73
CA HIS A 47 5.05 -2.91 -5.14
C HIS A 47 4.49 -4.00 -6.06
N ALA A 48 4.57 -5.27 -5.66
CA ALA A 48 3.99 -6.37 -6.43
C ALA A 48 2.46 -6.23 -6.56
N TYR A 49 1.76 -5.90 -5.47
CA TYR A 49 0.32 -5.63 -5.50
C TYR A 49 -0.01 -4.44 -6.41
N TYR A 50 0.74 -3.33 -6.27
CA TYR A 50 0.54 -2.13 -7.08
C TYR A 50 0.77 -2.40 -8.58
N ALA A 51 1.85 -3.10 -8.93
CA ALA A 51 2.17 -3.46 -10.31
C ALA A 51 1.08 -4.35 -10.94
N GLU A 52 0.58 -5.36 -10.22
CA GLU A 52 -0.54 -6.18 -10.67
C GLU A 52 -1.81 -5.34 -10.85
N ALA A 53 -2.11 -4.46 -9.88
CA ALA A 53 -3.27 -3.59 -9.94
C ALA A 53 -3.21 -2.64 -11.16
N CYS A 54 -2.04 -2.08 -11.46
CA CYS A 54 -1.84 -1.20 -12.62
C CYS A 54 -2.16 -1.88 -13.95
N GLN A 55 -1.90 -3.19 -14.08
CA GLN A 55 -2.24 -3.97 -15.27
C GLN A 55 -3.75 -4.09 -15.49
N ARG A 56 -4.57 -3.92 -14.44
CA ARG A 56 -6.03 -3.95 -14.51
C ARG A 56 -6.66 -2.59 -14.86
N GLY A 57 -5.85 -1.55 -15.01
CA GLY A 57 -6.31 -0.20 -15.36
C GLY A 57 -6.91 0.59 -14.18
N GLY A 58 -7.65 1.66 -14.48
CA GLY A 58 -8.34 2.49 -13.49
C GLY A 58 -7.53 3.66 -12.93
N HIS A 59 -8.22 4.74 -12.53
CA HIS A 59 -7.58 5.92 -11.94
C HIS A 59 -6.88 5.57 -10.61
N THR A 60 -7.58 4.83 -9.76
CA THR A 60 -7.05 4.25 -8.51
C THR A 60 -7.04 2.72 -8.65
N PRO A 61 -5.93 2.12 -9.11
CA PRO A 61 -5.89 0.71 -9.48
C PRO A 61 -5.98 -0.20 -8.25
N HIS A 62 -6.78 -1.26 -8.33
CA HIS A 62 -6.90 -2.27 -7.28
C HIS A 62 -7.01 -3.69 -7.85
N VAL A 63 -6.51 -4.66 -7.07
CA VAL A 63 -6.86 -6.07 -7.19
C VAL A 63 -7.89 -6.38 -6.10
N LEU A 64 -9.18 -6.39 -6.46
CA LEU A 64 -10.28 -6.49 -5.49
C LEU A 64 -10.22 -7.79 -4.66
N GLU A 65 -9.81 -8.88 -5.29
CA GLU A 65 -9.71 -10.20 -4.64
C GLU A 65 -8.60 -10.24 -3.58
N LYS A 66 -7.62 -9.33 -3.67
CA LYS A 66 -6.45 -9.28 -2.77
C LYS A 66 -6.42 -8.06 -1.87
N ALA A 67 -7.24 -7.03 -2.12
CA ALA A 67 -7.18 -5.72 -1.46
C ALA A 67 -7.21 -5.80 0.08
N LEU A 68 -7.95 -6.76 0.64
CA LEU A 68 -8.06 -6.96 2.09
C LEU A 68 -7.36 -8.25 2.58
N SER A 69 -6.62 -8.94 1.70
CA SER A 69 -6.04 -10.26 2.01
C SER A 69 -5.02 -10.25 3.15
N TRP A 70 -4.24 -9.16 3.31
CA TRP A 70 -3.29 -9.02 4.42
C TRP A 70 -4.00 -8.95 5.77
N HIS A 71 -5.15 -8.26 5.84
CA HIS A 71 -5.96 -8.21 7.05
C HIS A 71 -6.54 -9.60 7.39
N THR A 72 -7.03 -10.33 6.38
CA THR A 72 -7.47 -11.72 6.55
C THR A 72 -6.32 -12.61 7.05
N ARG A 73 -5.11 -12.47 6.49
CA ARG A 73 -3.91 -13.21 6.90
C ARG A 73 -3.52 -12.92 8.36
N TYR A 74 -3.58 -11.65 8.76
CA TYR A 74 -3.32 -11.26 10.14
C TYR A 74 -4.34 -11.89 11.11
N ASN A 75 -5.62 -11.92 10.73
CA ASN A 75 -6.65 -12.51 11.58
C ASN A 75 -6.40 -14.00 11.87
N THR A 76 -5.94 -14.75 10.86
CA THR A 76 -5.73 -16.20 10.96
C THR A 76 -4.34 -16.59 11.47
N THR A 77 -3.29 -15.87 11.08
CA THR A 77 -1.88 -16.25 11.35
C THR A 77 -1.18 -15.33 12.36
N LYS A 78 -1.82 -14.24 12.77
CA LYS A 78 -1.25 -13.17 13.62
C LYS A 78 -0.04 -12.47 13.02
N THR A 79 0.14 -12.56 11.71
CA THR A 79 1.11 -11.78 10.94
C THR A 79 0.53 -11.40 9.57
N MET A 80 0.93 -10.23 9.05
CA MET A 80 0.67 -9.87 7.66
C MET A 80 1.74 -10.40 6.71
N GLN A 81 2.91 -10.77 7.23
CA GLN A 81 3.96 -11.37 6.42
C GLN A 81 3.50 -12.72 5.88
N PRO A 82 3.88 -13.06 4.63
CA PRO A 82 3.59 -14.37 4.06
C PRO A 82 4.31 -15.42 4.87
N ALA A 83 3.80 -16.65 4.80
CA ALA A 83 4.55 -17.78 5.33
C ALA A 83 5.92 -17.80 4.64
N LYS A 84 7.00 -17.87 5.44
CA LYS A 84 8.34 -18.08 4.88
C LYS A 84 8.30 -19.42 4.16
N GLU A 85 8.64 -19.43 2.88
CA GLU A 85 8.90 -20.69 2.17
C GLU A 85 10.03 -21.41 2.93
N ALA A 86 9.77 -22.67 3.29
CA ALA A 86 10.68 -23.51 4.06
C ALA A 86 11.79 -24.07 3.18
#